data_AF-H8N057-F1
#
_entry.id   AF-H8N057-F1
#
_cell.length_a   1.000
_cell.length_b   1.000
_cell.length_c   1.000
_cell.angle_alpha   90.00
_cell.angle_beta   90.00
_cell.angle_gamma   90.00
#
_symmetry.space_group_name_H-M   'P 1'
#
loop_
_entity.id
_entity.type
_entity.pdbx_description
1 polymer ?
#
loop_
_entity_poly.entity_id
_entity_poly.type
_entity_poly.pdbx_seq_one_letter_code
_entity_poly.pdbx_strand_id
1 'polypeptide(L)'
;MVRLSDYETPVTWSAEQLSGWRESGGQSFVTEDALMAFTREHGLETTPRILEQDGAAMPKDLEGAFASLRAHAPATRCALDAGAGQHPEGIVVRTRDRRTLAKLRYEDDARTLRAKR
;
A
#
# COMPACT_ATOMS: atom_id res chain seq x y z
N MET A 1 -19.84 2.26 -8.00
CA MET A 1 -18.49 2.53 -8.56
C MET A 1 -18.10 3.93 -8.15
N VAL A 2 -17.01 4.09 -7.41
CA VAL A 2 -16.44 5.41 -7.14
C VAL A 2 -15.63 5.79 -8.38
N ARG A 3 -16.08 6.80 -9.12
CA ARG A 3 -15.37 7.31 -10.30
C ARG A 3 -15.33 8.82 -10.20
N LEU A 4 -14.12 9.38 -10.22
CA LEU A 4 -13.94 10.83 -10.31
C LEU A 4 -14.21 11.23 -11.77
N SER A 5 -15.42 11.74 -12.03
CA SER A 5 -15.84 12.16 -13.37
C SER A 5 -15.29 13.54 -13.76
N ASP A 6 -15.07 14.40 -12.77
CA ASP A 6 -14.46 15.72 -12.92
C ASP A 6 -13.03 15.67 -12.37
N TYR A 7 -12.15 14.95 -13.08
CA TYR A 7 -10.74 14.85 -12.71
C TYR A 7 -9.91 16.01 -13.28
N GLU A 8 -10.42 16.72 -14.29
CA GLU A 8 -9.73 17.86 -14.91
C GLU A 8 -9.59 19.02 -13.92
N THR A 9 -10.62 19.30 -13.13
CA THR A 9 -10.60 20.37 -12.12
C THR A 9 -9.54 20.10 -11.03
N PRO A 10 -9.49 18.94 -10.36
CA PRO A 10 -8.47 18.64 -9.35
C PRO A 10 -7.04 18.63 -9.87
N VAL A 11 -6.81 18.34 -11.15
CA VAL A 11 -5.45 18.36 -11.74
C VAL A 11 -4.85 19.77 -11.76
N THR A 12 -5.68 20.82 -11.70
CA THR A 12 -5.24 22.23 -11.69
C THR A 12 -5.05 22.81 -10.29
N TRP A 13 -5.41 22.08 -9.24
CA TRP A 13 -5.38 22.56 -7.87
C TRP A 13 -3.95 22.71 -7.32
N SER A 14 -3.79 23.62 -6.36
CA SER A 14 -2.59 23.68 -5.53
C SER A 14 -2.46 22.44 -4.65
N ALA A 15 -1.26 22.24 -4.09
CA ALA A 15 -1.03 21.17 -3.12
C ALA A 15 -1.93 21.30 -1.88
N GLU A 16 -2.18 22.51 -1.37
CA GLU A 16 -3.09 22.70 -0.23
C GLU A 16 -4.53 22.33 -0.57
N GLN A 17 -5.00 22.70 -1.77
CA GLN A 17 -6.35 22.38 -2.22
C GLN A 17 -6.54 20.86 -2.37
N LEU A 18 -5.58 20.18 -3.01
CA LEU A 18 -5.59 18.71 -3.12
C LEU A 18 -5.53 18.05 -1.74
N SER A 19 -4.71 18.55 -0.83
CA SER A 19 -4.63 18.05 0.54
C SER A 19 -5.98 18.19 1.24
N GLY A 20 -6.57 19.38 1.26
CA GLY A 20 -7.86 19.64 1.91
C GLY A 20 -8.99 18.78 1.35
N TRP A 21 -9.02 18.58 0.03
CA TRP A 21 -9.98 17.68 -0.62
C TRP A 21 -9.81 16.23 -0.18
N ARG A 22 -8.57 15.71 -0.12
CA ARG A 22 -8.29 14.35 0.35
C ARG A 22 -8.75 14.14 1.79
N GLU A 23 -8.38 15.07 2.68
CA GLU A 23 -8.73 15.00 4.10
C GLU A 23 -10.25 15.11 4.34
N SER A 24 -10.96 15.81 3.46
CA SER A 24 -12.43 15.95 3.54
C SER A 24 -13.19 14.79 2.90
N GLY A 25 -12.53 13.66 2.61
CA GLY A 25 -13.15 12.46 2.05
C GLY A 25 -13.30 12.47 0.53
N GLY A 26 -12.66 13.42 -0.17
CA GLY A 26 -12.66 13.49 -1.63
C GLY A 26 -12.03 12.26 -2.29
N GLN A 27 -11.10 11.59 -1.61
CA GLN A 27 -10.44 10.38 -2.11
C GLN A 27 -11.12 9.11 -1.62
N SER A 28 -12.21 8.72 -2.27
CA SER A 28 -12.85 7.42 -2.00
C SER A 28 -12.14 6.28 -2.73
N PHE A 29 -12.07 5.12 -2.08
CA PHE A 29 -11.42 3.92 -2.61
C PHE A 29 -12.45 2.83 -2.93
N VAL A 30 -12.16 2.05 -3.96
CA VAL A 30 -12.94 0.85 -4.28
C VAL A 30 -12.49 -0.34 -3.43
N THR A 31 -13.38 -1.33 -3.24
CA THR A 31 -13.02 -2.60 -2.59
C THR A 31 -12.00 -3.37 -3.40
N GLU A 32 -11.39 -4.39 -2.79
CA GLU A 32 -10.50 -5.30 -3.50
C GLU A 32 -11.14 -5.91 -4.75
N ASP A 33 -12.35 -6.45 -4.61
CA ASP A 33 -13.06 -7.10 -5.71
C ASP A 33 -13.36 -6.14 -6.86
N ALA A 34 -13.77 -4.90 -6.53
CA ALA A 34 -14.02 -3.87 -7.52
C ALA A 34 -12.74 -3.42 -8.25
N LEU A 35 -11.60 -3.34 -7.54
CA LEU A 35 -10.30 -3.06 -8.15
C LEU A 35 -9.89 -4.19 -9.12
N MET A 36 -10.06 -5.45 -8.71
CA MET A 36 -9.73 -6.61 -9.55
C MET A 36 -10.62 -6.70 -10.78
N ALA A 37 -11.91 -6.35 -10.66
CA ALA A 37 -12.82 -6.26 -11.80
C ALA A 37 -12.37 -5.17 -12.79
N PHE A 38 -12.11 -3.96 -12.29
CA PHE A 38 -11.66 -2.82 -13.11
C PHE A 38 -10.34 -3.11 -13.84
N THR A 39 -9.35 -3.65 -13.13
CA THR A 39 -8.03 -3.93 -13.73
C THR A 39 -8.10 -5.00 -14.81
N ARG A 40 -8.90 -6.05 -14.62
CA ARG A 40 -9.17 -7.05 -15.65
C ARG A 40 -9.91 -6.46 -16.86
N GLU A 41 -10.93 -5.65 -16.64
CA GLU A 41 -11.69 -4.97 -17.71
C GLU A 41 -10.77 -4.10 -18.59
N HIS A 42 -9.78 -3.45 -17.98
CA HIS A 42 -8.88 -2.52 -18.66
C HIS A 42 -7.50 -3.09 -19.00
N GLY A 43 -7.25 -4.40 -18.78
CA GLY A 43 -5.96 -5.03 -19.07
C GLY A 43 -4.79 -4.45 -18.26
N LEU A 44 -5.05 -3.97 -17.05
CA LEU A 44 -4.05 -3.42 -16.14
C LEU A 44 -3.55 -4.49 -15.18
N GLU A 45 -2.24 -4.47 -14.93
CA GLU A 45 -1.66 -5.26 -13.84
C GLU A 45 -1.77 -4.51 -12.52
N THR A 46 -1.99 -5.26 -11.45
CA THR A 46 -1.99 -4.70 -10.10
C THR A 46 -0.67 -5.02 -9.40
N THR A 47 -0.33 -4.24 -8.37
CA THR A 47 0.77 -4.61 -7.48
C THR A 47 0.56 -6.02 -6.93
N PRO A 48 1.58 -6.91 -6.93
CA PRO A 48 1.41 -8.30 -6.54
C PRO A 48 0.88 -8.44 -5.11
N ARG A 49 -0.13 -9.28 -4.93
CA ARG A 49 -0.59 -9.67 -3.59
C ARG A 49 0.45 -10.62 -3.00
N ILE A 50 0.92 -10.31 -1.80
CA ILE A 50 1.98 -11.08 -1.16
C ILE A 50 1.40 -12.29 -0.43
N LEU A 51 0.37 -12.05 0.37
CA LEU A 51 -0.41 -13.05 1.10
C LEU A 51 -1.77 -12.47 1.51
N GLU A 52 -2.71 -13.34 1.88
CA GLU A 52 -3.95 -13.01 2.59
C GLU A 52 -4.00 -13.84 3.88
N GLN A 53 -4.31 -13.20 5.00
CA GLN A 53 -4.41 -13.87 6.30
C GLN A 53 -5.41 -13.16 7.21
N ASP A 54 -5.80 -13.84 8.30
CA ASP A 54 -6.59 -13.23 9.36
C ASP A 54 -5.82 -12.08 10.01
N GLY A 55 -6.45 -10.90 10.10
CA GLY A 55 -5.88 -9.73 10.74
C GLY A 55 -5.57 -9.96 12.23
N ALA A 56 -6.30 -10.87 12.91
CA ALA A 56 -6.02 -11.24 14.29
C ALA A 56 -4.68 -11.95 14.48
N ALA A 57 -4.15 -12.59 13.41
CA ALA A 57 -2.85 -13.26 13.39
C ALA A 57 -1.68 -12.31 13.05
N MET A 58 -1.95 -11.03 12.76
CA MET A 58 -0.90 -10.05 12.51
C MET A 58 -0.05 -9.83 13.77
N PRO A 59 1.29 -9.68 13.62
CA PRO A 59 2.14 -9.24 14.71
C PRO A 59 1.65 -7.94 15.33
N LYS A 60 1.66 -7.89 16.67
CA LYS A 60 1.23 -6.71 17.45
C LYS A 60 2.39 -5.89 18.00
N ASP A 61 3.61 -6.34 17.75
CA ASP A 61 4.85 -5.67 18.12
C ASP A 61 5.74 -5.45 16.89
N LEU A 62 6.72 -4.56 17.05
CA LEU A 62 7.63 -4.14 15.98
C LEU A 62 8.55 -5.26 15.50
N GLU A 63 9.00 -6.12 16.42
CA GLU A 63 9.95 -7.18 16.09
C GLU A 63 9.29 -8.25 15.21
N GLY A 64 8.09 -8.69 15.59
CA GLY A 64 7.28 -9.60 14.80
C GLY A 64 6.83 -8.98 13.48
N ALA A 65 6.49 -7.69 13.45
CA ALA A 65 6.18 -6.96 12.22
C ALA A 65 7.38 -6.97 11.26
N PHE A 66 8.57 -6.64 11.74
CA PHE A 66 9.79 -6.66 10.94
C PHE A 66 10.19 -8.08 10.50
N ALA A 67 10.03 -9.08 11.36
CA ALA A 67 10.23 -10.48 11.00
C ALA A 67 9.28 -10.93 9.89
N SER A 68 8.00 -10.55 9.98
CA SER A 68 6.99 -10.82 8.94
C SER A 68 7.34 -10.14 7.61
N LEU A 69 7.78 -8.87 7.63
CA LEU A 69 8.26 -8.16 6.44
C LEU A 69 9.40 -8.92 5.75
N ARG A 70 10.42 -9.33 6.51
CA ARG A 70 11.57 -10.08 5.96
C ARG A 70 11.18 -11.43 5.39
N ALA A 71 10.26 -12.13 6.04
CA ALA A 71 9.81 -13.44 5.60
C ALA A 71 9.01 -13.36 4.29
N HIS A 72 8.16 -12.34 4.13
CA HIS A 72 7.21 -12.27 3.03
C HIS A 72 7.63 -11.37 1.86
N ALA A 73 8.51 -10.40 2.09
CA ALA A 73 9.07 -9.55 1.06
C ALA A 73 10.61 -9.45 1.14
N PRO A 74 11.33 -10.58 1.00
CA PRO A 74 12.80 -10.56 0.95
C PRO A 74 13.33 -9.91 -0.34
N ALA A 75 12.54 -9.91 -1.41
CA ALA A 75 12.83 -9.28 -2.69
C ALA A 75 11.56 -8.61 -3.24
N THR A 76 11.74 -7.55 -4.04
CA THR A 76 10.62 -6.88 -4.69
C THR A 76 10.00 -7.78 -5.76
N ARG A 77 8.66 -7.79 -5.82
CA ARG A 77 7.91 -8.42 -6.92
C ARG A 77 7.50 -7.40 -8.00
N CYS A 78 7.95 -6.15 -7.86
CA CYS A 78 7.64 -5.03 -8.74
C CYS A 78 8.91 -4.43 -9.36
N ALA A 79 9.93 -5.24 -9.63
CA ALA A 79 11.13 -4.75 -10.30
C ALA A 79 10.78 -4.33 -11.73
N LEU A 80 11.11 -3.09 -12.12
CA LEU A 80 10.87 -2.60 -13.48
C LEU A 80 11.81 -3.25 -14.50
N ASP A 81 13.02 -3.62 -14.04
CA ASP A 81 14.03 -4.32 -14.81
C ASP A 81 15.01 -5.08 -13.89
N ALA A 82 15.98 -5.78 -14.49
CA ALA A 82 16.98 -6.55 -13.77
C ALA A 82 17.95 -5.68 -12.93
N GLY A 83 18.11 -4.40 -13.27
CA GLY A 83 18.98 -3.43 -12.58
C GLY A 83 18.32 -2.71 -11.41
N ALA A 84 17.01 -2.86 -11.20
CA ALA A 84 16.23 -2.15 -10.18
C ALA A 84 16.52 -2.55 -8.71
N GLY A 85 17.68 -3.12 -8.40
CA GLY A 85 18.17 -3.37 -7.03
C GLY A 85 17.49 -4.51 -6.26
N GLN A 86 16.38 -5.06 -6.76
CA GLN A 86 15.63 -6.19 -6.21
C GLN A 86 15.17 -6.05 -4.74
N HIS A 87 15.41 -4.91 -4.10
CA HIS A 87 15.09 -4.67 -2.69
C HIS A 87 13.81 -3.84 -2.57
N PRO A 88 12.77 -4.32 -1.85
CA PRO A 88 11.57 -3.54 -1.62
C PRO A 88 11.76 -2.52 -0.49
N GLU A 89 11.15 -1.34 -0.60
CA GLU A 89 11.03 -0.39 0.53
C GLU A 89 10.31 -1.05 1.73
N GLY A 90 9.30 -1.88 1.42
CA GLY A 90 8.42 -2.46 2.39
C GLY A 90 7.19 -3.13 1.77
N ILE A 91 6.18 -3.39 2.61
CA ILE A 91 4.87 -3.90 2.18
C ILE A 91 3.75 -3.05 2.74
N VAL A 92 2.64 -3.01 2.00
CA VAL A 92 1.39 -2.40 2.45
C VAL A 92 0.45 -3.51 2.90
N VAL A 93 -0.02 -3.42 4.15
CA VAL A 93 -1.02 -4.33 4.71
C VAL A 93 -2.32 -3.56 4.84
N ARG A 94 -3.43 -4.15 4.39
CA ARG A 94 -4.75 -3.52 4.46
C ARG A 94 -5.87 -4.53 4.54
N THR A 95 -7.02 -4.09 5.05
CA THR A 95 -8.25 -4.86 4.97
C THR A 95 -8.80 -4.88 3.54
N ARG A 96 -9.61 -5.89 3.20
CA ARG A 96 -10.25 -6.03 1.87
C ARG A 96 -11.19 -4.87 1.55
N ASP A 97 -11.86 -4.34 2.57
CA ASP A 97 -12.72 -3.16 2.48
C ASP A 97 -11.93 -1.83 2.54
N ARG A 98 -10.60 -1.90 2.67
CA ARG A 98 -9.67 -0.76 2.74
C ARG A 98 -9.92 0.22 3.89
N ARG A 99 -10.67 -0.16 4.92
CA ARG A 99 -10.88 0.68 6.11
C ARG A 99 -9.62 0.89 6.93
N THR A 100 -8.74 -0.11 6.98
CA THR A 100 -7.48 -0.04 7.71
C THR A 100 -6.31 -0.32 6.78
N LEU A 101 -5.25 0.46 6.90
CA LEU A 101 -4.01 0.31 6.16
C LEU A 101 -2.81 0.59 7.06
N ALA A 102 -1.78 -0.23 6.94
CA ALA A 102 -0.48 -0.06 7.58
C ALA A 102 0.64 -0.29 6.55
N LYS A 103 1.82 0.24 6.86
CA LYS A 103 3.04 0.05 6.05
C LYS A 103 4.10 -0.55 6.95
N LEU A 104 4.70 -1.66 6.52
CA LEU A 104 5.90 -2.20 7.14
C LEU A 104 7.08 -1.85 6.25
N ARG A 105 8.11 -1.22 6.79
CA ARG A 105 9.21 -0.63 6.03
C ARG A 105 10.56 -1.04 6.60
N TYR A 106 11.48 -1.44 5.73
CA TYR A 106 12.80 -1.92 6.15
C TYR A 106 13.58 -0.87 6.93
N GLU A 107 13.65 0.36 6.42
CA GLU A 107 14.45 1.43 7.01
C GLU A 107 13.89 1.92 8.36
N ASP A 108 12.56 2.09 8.44
CA ASP A 108 11.89 2.58 9.64
C ASP A 108 11.97 1.56 10.79
N ASP A 109 11.74 0.28 10.49
CA ASP A 109 11.75 -0.78 11.50
C ASP A 109 13.19 -1.06 11.99
N ALA A 110 14.17 -1.11 11.08
CA ALA A 110 15.57 -1.31 11.44
C ALA A 110 16.12 -0.16 12.29
N ARG A 111 15.78 1.09 11.95
CA ARG A 111 16.17 2.27 12.73
C ARG A 111 15.53 2.26 14.12
N THR A 112 14.25 1.92 14.21
CA THR A 112 13.52 1.91 15.49
C THR A 112 14.01 0.78 16.41
N LEU A 113 14.34 -0.39 15.88
CA LEU A 113 14.93 -1.48 16.65
C LEU A 113 16.34 -1.14 17.16
N ARG A 114 17.14 -0.41 16.38
CA ARG A 114 18.46 0.08 16.81
C ARG A 114 18.37 1.13 17.92
N ALA A 115 17.36 1.99 17.91
CA ALA A 115 17.18 3.04 18.91
C ALA A 115 16.63 2.53 20.26
N LYS A 116 16.06 1.31 20.30
CA LYS A 116 15.54 0.67 21.53
C LYS A 116 16.56 -0.23 22.26
N ARG A 117 17.74 -0.44 21.67
CA ARG A 117 18.87 -1.18 22.25
C ARG A 117 19.83 -0.23 22.95
#